data_AF-Q75SA8-F1
#
_entry.id   AF-Q75SA8-F1
#
_cell.length_a   1.000
_cell.length_b   1.000
_cell.length_c   1.000
_cell.angle_alpha   90.00
_cell.angle_beta   90.00
_cell.angle_gamma   90.00
#
_symmetry.space_group_name_H-M   'P 1'
#
loop_
_entity.id
_entity.type
_entity.pdbx_description
1 polymer ?
#
loop_
_entity_poly.entity_id
_entity_poly.type
_entity_poly.pdbx_seq_one_letter_code
_entity_poly.pdbx_strand_id
1 'polypeptide(L)'
;VVIGCPAIYLMYARNLLPCELGLAGQNAYKVAKGAFTGEISPAMLKDIGADWVILGHSERRAIFKESDELIAEKAEHALAEGLKVIACIGETLEEREAGKTNEVVARQMCAYAQKIKDWKNVVVAYEPVWAIGTGKTATPDQAQEVHAFLRQWLIDNISKE
;
A
#
# COMPACT_ATOMS: atom_id res chain seq x y z
N VAL A 1 -7.99 1.24 -14.28
CA VAL A 1 -8.31 2.13 -13.15
C VAL A 1 -8.80 1.26 -12.00
N VAL A 2 -8.44 1.58 -10.75
CA VAL A 2 -8.83 0.82 -9.56
C VAL A 2 -9.50 1.79 -8.59
N ILE A 3 -10.64 1.39 -8.00
CA ILE A 3 -11.40 2.22 -7.05
C ILE A 3 -11.25 1.62 -5.65
N GLY A 4 -10.59 2.36 -4.76
CA GLY A 4 -10.54 2.06 -3.32
C GLY A 4 -11.82 2.49 -2.64
N CYS A 5 -12.57 1.55 -2.06
CA CYS A 5 -13.90 1.80 -1.51
C CYS A 5 -13.98 1.36 -0.03
N PRO A 6 -14.68 2.09 0.84
CA PRO A 6 -14.96 1.62 2.19
C PRO A 6 -15.65 0.26 2.16
N ALA A 7 -15.25 -0.64 3.05
CA ALA A 7 -15.59 -2.05 2.94
C ALA A 7 -17.10 -2.34 2.88
N ILE A 8 -17.90 -1.59 3.64
CA ILE A 8 -19.36 -1.73 3.67
C ILE A 8 -20.05 -1.44 2.33
N TYR A 9 -19.35 -0.80 1.39
CA TYR A 9 -19.85 -0.44 0.07
C TYR A 9 -19.19 -1.23 -1.07
N LEU A 10 -18.21 -2.10 -0.80
CA LEU A 10 -17.48 -2.81 -1.85
C LEU A 10 -18.38 -3.68 -2.72
N MET A 11 -19.25 -4.49 -2.12
CA MET A 11 -20.18 -5.34 -2.86
C MET A 11 -21.18 -4.51 -3.68
N TYR A 12 -21.67 -3.40 -3.11
CA TYR A 12 -22.55 -2.48 -3.83
C TYR A 12 -21.83 -1.86 -5.03
N ALA A 13 -20.60 -1.38 -4.84
CA ALA A 13 -19.77 -0.83 -5.90
C ALA A 13 -19.48 -1.87 -6.99
N ARG A 14 -19.17 -3.13 -6.63
CA ARG A 14 -18.91 -4.19 -7.61
C ARG A 14 -20.10 -4.44 -8.53
N ASN A 15 -21.31 -4.42 -7.97
CA ASN A 15 -22.55 -4.64 -8.72
C ASN A 15 -22.92 -3.49 -9.67
N LEU A 16 -22.42 -2.27 -9.41
CA LEU A 16 -22.71 -1.10 -10.24
C LEU A 16 -21.63 -0.81 -11.28
N LEU A 17 -20.37 -1.12 -10.97
CA LEU A 17 -19.24 -0.73 -11.79
C LEU A 17 -19.00 -1.72 -12.93
N PRO A 18 -18.57 -1.26 -14.12
CA PRO A 18 -18.12 -2.13 -15.20
C PRO A 18 -16.95 -3.03 -14.79
N CYS A 19 -16.85 -4.23 -15.37
CA CYS A 19 -15.82 -5.21 -15.03
C CYS A 19 -14.39 -4.75 -15.36
N GLU A 20 -14.23 -3.76 -16.23
CA GLU A 20 -12.94 -3.14 -16.58
C GLU A 20 -12.37 -2.27 -15.46
N LEU A 21 -13.20 -1.86 -14.50
CA LEU A 21 -12.78 -1.15 -13.30
C LEU A 21 -12.47 -2.16 -12.19
N GLY A 22 -11.22 -2.13 -11.71
CA GLY A 22 -10.81 -2.90 -10.55
C GLY A 22 -11.37 -2.29 -9.26
N LEU A 23 -11.57 -3.13 -8.25
CA LEU A 23 -11.93 -2.69 -6.90
C LEU A 23 -10.82 -3.03 -5.90
N ALA A 24 -10.60 -2.11 -4.97
CA ALA A 24 -9.67 -2.30 -3.87
C ALA A 24 -10.36 -2.17 -2.51
N GLY A 25 -10.10 -3.13 -1.61
CA GLY A 25 -10.28 -2.89 -0.19
C GLY A 25 -9.29 -1.83 0.30
N GLN A 26 -9.68 -0.99 1.25
CA GLN A 26 -8.81 0.06 1.80
C GLN A 26 -7.89 -0.42 2.94
N ASN A 27 -8.09 -1.66 3.40
CA ASN A 27 -7.24 -2.38 4.35
C ASN A 27 -7.64 -3.87 4.34
N ALA A 28 -6.74 -4.75 4.77
CA ALA A 28 -7.04 -6.13 5.12
C ALA A 28 -6.11 -6.60 6.27
N TYR A 29 -6.50 -7.68 6.95
CA TYR A 29 -5.74 -8.20 8.07
C TYR A 29 -4.71 -9.27 7.67
N LYS A 30 -3.73 -9.49 8.55
CA LYS A 30 -2.56 -10.33 8.27
C LYS A 30 -2.76 -11.84 8.41
N VAL A 31 -3.93 -12.28 8.87
CA VAL A 31 -4.23 -13.72 9.05
C VAL A 31 -5.61 -14.06 8.50
N ALA A 32 -5.76 -15.29 8.03
CA ALA A 32 -6.94 -15.73 7.30
C ALA A 32 -8.21 -15.78 8.16
N LYS A 33 -8.10 -16.20 9.42
CA LYS A 33 -9.22 -16.36 10.35
C LYS A 33 -8.77 -16.33 11.81
N GLY A 34 -9.71 -16.03 12.71
CA GLY A 34 -9.52 -16.06 14.16
C GLY A 34 -10.41 -15.04 14.86
N ALA A 35 -10.16 -14.80 16.14
CA ALA A 35 -10.91 -13.84 16.95
C ALA A 35 -10.44 -12.39 16.69
N PHE A 36 -10.71 -11.87 15.49
CA PHE A 36 -10.32 -10.53 15.04
C PHE A 36 -11.56 -9.68 14.74
N THR A 37 -12.36 -9.42 15.76
CA THR A 37 -13.60 -8.63 15.64
C THR A 37 -13.31 -7.28 14.99
N GLY A 38 -14.00 -6.98 13.88
CA GLY A 38 -13.87 -5.73 13.13
C GLY A 38 -12.92 -5.79 11.94
N GLU A 39 -12.10 -6.84 11.82
CA GLU A 39 -11.17 -6.99 10.69
C GLU A 39 -11.81 -7.69 9.49
N ILE A 40 -11.20 -7.47 8.32
CA ILE A 40 -11.58 -8.09 7.04
C ILE A 40 -10.38 -8.86 6.52
N SER A 41 -10.59 -10.12 6.11
CA SER A 41 -9.53 -10.91 5.49
C SER A 41 -9.44 -10.64 3.98
N PRO A 42 -8.26 -10.84 3.36
CA PRO A 42 -8.12 -10.78 1.91
C PRO A 42 -9.10 -11.70 1.15
N ALA A 43 -9.36 -12.89 1.69
CA ALA A 43 -10.33 -13.83 1.11
C ALA A 43 -11.75 -13.25 1.05
N MET A 44 -12.18 -12.49 2.07
CA MET A 44 -13.49 -11.81 2.05
C MET A 44 -13.56 -10.73 0.97
N LEU A 45 -12.47 -9.99 0.73
CA LEU A 45 -12.41 -9.01 -0.36
C LEU A 45 -12.50 -9.68 -1.73
N LYS A 46 -11.83 -10.81 -1.89
CA LYS A 46 -11.83 -11.58 -3.13
C LYS A 46 -13.20 -12.19 -3.44
N ASP A 47 -13.89 -12.70 -2.41
CA ASP A 47 -15.23 -13.29 -2.52
C ASP A 47 -16.25 -12.32 -3.12
N ILE A 48 -16.13 -11.02 -2.80
CA ILE A 48 -17.01 -9.97 -3.32
C ILE A 48 -16.50 -9.33 -4.63
N GLY A 49 -15.49 -9.92 -5.27
CA GLY A 49 -14.98 -9.49 -6.58
C GLY A 49 -14.04 -8.28 -6.54
N ALA A 50 -13.34 -8.04 -5.42
CA ALA A 50 -12.21 -7.11 -5.38
C ALA A 50 -10.93 -7.85 -5.80
N ASP A 51 -10.09 -7.19 -6.60
CA ASP A 51 -8.82 -7.73 -7.10
C ASP A 51 -7.61 -7.09 -6.44
N TRP A 52 -7.82 -5.99 -5.71
CA TRP A 52 -6.77 -5.18 -5.12
C TRP A 52 -7.01 -4.93 -3.62
N VAL A 53 -5.94 -4.54 -2.92
CA VAL A 53 -6.02 -3.99 -1.57
C VAL A 53 -4.96 -2.91 -1.37
N ILE A 54 -5.33 -1.83 -0.69
CA ILE A 54 -4.41 -0.77 -0.28
C ILE A 54 -3.85 -1.15 1.10
N LEU A 55 -2.53 -1.17 1.23
CA LEU A 55 -1.85 -1.52 2.47
C LEU A 55 -0.74 -0.51 2.77
N GLY A 56 -0.62 -0.16 4.05
CA GLY A 56 0.38 0.78 4.52
C GLY A 56 0.09 2.24 4.18
N HIS A 57 -1.18 2.60 3.88
CA HIS A 57 -1.59 3.99 3.68
C HIS A 57 -1.13 4.84 4.88
N SER A 58 -0.63 6.05 4.60
CA SER A 58 -0.08 6.96 5.60
C SER A 58 -0.98 7.19 6.81
N GLU A 59 -2.30 7.28 6.63
CA GLU A 59 -3.27 7.38 7.73
C GLU A 59 -3.24 6.16 8.67
N ARG A 60 -3.05 4.94 8.14
CA ARG A 60 -2.94 3.72 8.94
C ARG A 60 -1.62 3.67 9.72
N ARG A 61 -0.53 4.14 9.12
CA ARG A 61 0.76 4.31 9.79
C ARG A 61 0.67 5.36 10.90
N ALA A 62 0.08 6.52 10.62
CA ALA A 62 0.06 7.66 11.52
C ALA A 62 -0.97 7.55 12.64
N ILE A 63 -2.20 7.12 12.34
CA ILE A 63 -3.32 7.09 13.29
C ILE A 63 -3.39 5.72 13.99
N PHE A 64 -3.37 4.64 13.21
CA PHE A 64 -3.52 3.27 13.73
C PHE A 64 -2.18 2.64 14.13
N LYS A 65 -1.06 3.35 13.93
CA LYS A 65 0.29 2.94 14.32
C LYS A 65 0.70 1.59 13.72
N GLU A 66 0.28 1.32 12.50
CA GLU A 66 0.69 0.11 11.80
C GLU A 66 2.18 0.18 11.47
N SER A 67 2.95 -0.79 11.99
CA SER A 67 4.39 -0.89 11.75
C SER A 67 4.70 -1.44 10.36
N ASP A 68 5.93 -1.24 9.91
CA ASP A 68 6.41 -1.76 8.63
C ASP A 68 6.26 -3.28 8.55
N GLU A 69 6.57 -3.98 9.65
CA GLU A 69 6.49 -5.44 9.75
C GLU A 69 5.04 -5.92 9.63
N LEU A 70 4.10 -5.28 10.36
CA LEU A 70 2.68 -5.62 10.28
C LEU A 70 2.14 -5.41 8.87
N ILE A 71 2.53 -4.31 8.22
CA ILE A 71 2.08 -3.98 6.86
C ILE A 71 2.64 -5.00 5.86
N ALA A 72 3.90 -5.40 6.01
CA ALA A 72 4.51 -6.44 5.16
C ALA A 72 3.84 -7.81 5.35
N GLU A 73 3.48 -8.20 6.59
CA GLU A 73 2.70 -9.41 6.87
C GLU A 73 1.31 -9.38 6.22
N LYS A 74 0.64 -8.22 6.22
CA LYS A 74 -0.63 -8.04 5.51
C LYS A 74 -0.48 -8.20 4.01
N ALA A 75 0.59 -7.65 3.42
CA ALA A 75 0.84 -7.73 1.99
C ALA A 75 1.18 -9.16 1.54
N GLU A 76 1.99 -9.87 2.32
CA GLU A 76 2.27 -11.30 2.15
C GLU A 76 0.98 -12.11 2.08
N HIS A 77 0.11 -11.92 3.08
CA HIS A 77 -1.17 -12.63 3.16
C HIS A 77 -2.11 -12.26 2.00
N ALA A 78 -2.21 -10.98 1.64
CA ALA A 78 -3.05 -10.54 0.53
C ALA A 78 -2.62 -11.16 -0.82
N LEU A 79 -1.31 -11.18 -1.09
CA LEU A 79 -0.76 -11.81 -2.29
C LEU A 79 -0.97 -13.34 -2.29
N ALA A 80 -0.81 -13.98 -1.12
CA ALA A 80 -1.04 -15.43 -0.98
C ALA A 80 -2.51 -15.83 -1.27
N GLU A 81 -3.47 -14.97 -0.91
CA GLU A 81 -4.89 -15.14 -1.25
C GLU A 81 -5.22 -14.71 -2.69
N GLY A 82 -4.21 -14.24 -3.44
CA GLY A 82 -4.30 -13.86 -4.84
C GLY A 82 -5.02 -12.54 -5.08
N LEU A 83 -4.96 -11.60 -4.13
CA LEU A 83 -5.18 -10.18 -4.39
C LEU A 83 -3.89 -9.55 -4.94
N LYS A 84 -4.03 -8.39 -5.57
CA LYS A 84 -2.94 -7.47 -5.91
C LYS A 84 -2.80 -6.41 -4.81
N VAL A 85 -1.60 -5.93 -4.58
CA VAL A 85 -1.31 -4.99 -3.47
C VAL A 85 -0.92 -3.62 -4.00
N ILE A 86 -1.59 -2.58 -3.51
CA ILE A 86 -1.13 -1.19 -3.58
C ILE A 86 -0.36 -0.92 -2.28
N ALA A 87 0.97 -1.01 -2.36
CA ALA A 87 1.89 -0.88 -1.24
C ALA A 87 2.27 0.59 -1.04
N CYS A 88 1.67 1.23 -0.04
CA CYS A 88 1.92 2.64 0.26
C CYS A 88 3.16 2.84 1.15
N ILE A 89 3.96 3.84 0.78
CA ILE A 89 5.18 4.28 1.47
C ILE A 89 5.29 5.80 1.42
N GLY A 90 6.03 6.41 2.35
CA GLY A 90 6.17 7.85 2.42
C GLY A 90 6.80 8.33 3.72
N GLU A 91 7.41 9.50 3.67
CA GLU A 91 8.02 10.20 4.80
C GLU A 91 7.14 11.35 5.33
N THR A 92 7.23 11.61 6.63
CA THR A 92 6.57 12.76 7.27
C THR A 92 7.27 14.08 6.94
N LEU A 93 6.67 15.20 7.34
CA LEU A 93 7.27 16.51 7.15
C LEU A 93 8.58 16.66 7.90
N GLU A 94 8.64 16.16 9.13
CA GLU A 94 9.84 16.20 9.98
C GLU A 94 10.97 15.36 9.37
N GLU A 95 10.64 14.19 8.80
CA GLU A 95 11.60 13.34 8.12
C GLU A 95 12.12 13.97 6.82
N ARG A 96 11.24 14.63 6.04
CA ARG A 96 11.61 15.41 4.85
C ARG A 96 12.57 16.54 5.20
N GLU A 97 12.21 17.36 6.19
CA GLU A 97 13.01 18.52 6.64
C GLU A 97 14.34 18.09 7.26
N ALA A 98 14.43 16.87 7.82
CA ALA A 98 15.67 16.26 8.28
C ALA A 98 16.51 15.60 7.16
N GLY A 99 16.09 15.65 5.90
CA GLY A 99 16.80 15.05 4.77
C GLY A 99 16.74 13.52 4.73
N LYS A 100 15.72 12.91 5.36
CA LYS A 100 15.60 11.46 5.55
C LYS A 100 14.65 10.75 4.58
N THR A 101 14.11 11.45 3.57
CA THR A 101 13.16 10.85 2.60
C THR A 101 13.62 9.49 2.08
N ASN A 102 14.84 9.41 1.54
CA ASN A 102 15.35 8.18 0.94
C ASN A 102 15.57 7.07 1.97
N GLU A 103 16.01 7.41 3.18
CA GLU A 103 16.17 6.47 4.30
C GLU A 103 14.81 5.86 4.69
N VAL A 104 13.79 6.70 4.83
CA VAL A 104 12.45 6.28 5.25
C VAL A 104 11.79 5.39 4.22
N VAL A 105 11.75 5.82 2.94
CA VAL A 105 11.09 5.03 1.90
C VAL A 105 11.86 3.73 1.62
N ALA A 106 13.19 3.72 1.73
CA ALA A 106 14.00 2.49 1.61
C ALA A 106 13.74 1.52 2.77
N ARG A 107 13.62 2.00 4.02
CA ARG A 107 13.26 1.18 5.19
C ARG A 107 11.90 0.50 4.98
N GLN A 108 10.90 1.28 4.55
CA GLN A 108 9.55 0.77 4.32
C GLN A 108 9.51 -0.23 3.15
N MET A 109 10.25 0.03 2.06
CA MET A 109 10.41 -0.90 0.94
C MET A 109 11.12 -2.20 1.35
N CYS A 110 12.14 -2.11 2.20
CA CYS A 110 12.86 -3.27 2.72
C CYS A 110 11.93 -4.21 3.48
N ALA A 111 11.03 -3.68 4.32
CA ALA A 111 10.06 -4.51 5.03
C ALA A 111 9.13 -5.27 4.07
N TYR A 112 8.62 -4.63 3.02
CA TYR A 112 7.88 -5.33 1.98
C TYR A 112 8.72 -6.42 1.31
N ALA A 113 9.97 -6.14 0.93
CA ALA A 113 10.86 -7.08 0.25
C ALA A 113 11.27 -8.30 1.09
N GLN A 114 11.30 -8.16 2.42
CA GLN A 114 11.54 -9.28 3.33
C GLN A 114 10.44 -10.35 3.18
N LYS A 115 9.20 -9.94 2.90
CA LYS A 115 8.04 -10.82 2.79
C LYS A 115 7.62 -11.13 1.35
N ILE A 116 7.68 -10.15 0.46
CA ILE A 116 7.25 -10.26 -0.94
C ILE A 116 8.42 -10.71 -1.80
N LYS A 117 8.27 -11.88 -2.45
CA LYS A 117 9.27 -12.42 -3.38
C LYS A 117 8.90 -12.23 -4.85
N ASP A 118 7.61 -12.22 -5.17
CA ASP A 118 7.11 -11.90 -6.50
C ASP A 118 6.37 -10.56 -6.47
N TRP A 119 6.89 -9.60 -7.22
CA TRP A 119 6.40 -8.22 -7.28
C TRP A 119 5.45 -7.96 -8.46
N LYS A 120 5.14 -8.96 -9.30
CA LYS A 120 4.27 -8.80 -10.49
C LYS A 120 2.87 -8.27 -10.16
N ASN A 121 2.39 -8.55 -8.96
CA ASN A 121 1.07 -8.16 -8.47
C ASN A 121 1.13 -7.04 -7.42
N VAL A 122 2.22 -6.26 -7.41
CA VAL A 122 2.44 -5.14 -6.48
C VAL A 122 2.60 -3.84 -7.25
N VAL A 123 1.91 -2.80 -6.79
CA VAL A 123 2.13 -1.41 -7.20
C VAL A 123 2.60 -0.64 -5.98
N VAL A 124 3.75 0.04 -6.11
CA VAL A 124 4.26 0.93 -5.06
C VAL A 124 3.61 2.30 -5.22
N ALA A 125 2.95 2.77 -4.16
CA ALA A 125 2.40 4.11 -4.08
C ALA A 125 3.26 4.97 -3.15
N TYR A 126 4.01 5.90 -3.73
CA TYR A 126 4.72 6.91 -2.95
C TYR A 126 3.74 8.03 -2.56
N GLU A 127 3.62 8.25 -1.25
CA GLU A 127 2.77 9.26 -0.62
C GLU A 127 3.68 10.31 0.04
N PRO A 128 3.85 11.52 -0.53
CA PRO A 128 4.54 12.60 0.15
C PRO A 128 3.68 13.07 1.33
N VAL A 129 3.73 12.38 2.48
CA VAL A 129 2.85 12.63 3.65
C VAL A 129 2.97 14.07 4.13
N TRP A 130 4.17 14.63 4.00
CA TRP A 130 4.46 16.04 4.25
C TRP A 130 3.63 17.04 3.44
N ALA A 131 2.99 16.62 2.34
CA ALA A 131 2.11 17.41 1.48
C ALA A 131 0.61 17.00 1.58
N ILE A 132 0.26 16.05 2.46
CA ILE A 132 -1.13 15.60 2.66
C ILE A 132 -1.73 16.35 3.86
N GLY A 133 -2.70 17.22 3.62
CA GLY A 133 -3.41 17.94 4.69
C GLY A 133 -2.57 19.01 5.42
N THR A 134 -1.36 19.31 4.95
CA THR A 134 -0.44 20.28 5.58
C THR A 134 -0.49 21.69 4.94
N GLY A 135 -1.21 21.84 3.82
CA GLY A 135 -1.19 23.07 3.01
C GLY A 135 0.08 23.24 2.16
N LYS A 136 1.07 22.35 2.30
CA LYS A 136 2.21 22.25 1.38
C LYS A 136 1.83 21.38 0.18
N THR A 137 2.45 21.61 -0.97
CA THR A 137 2.21 20.83 -2.19
C THR A 137 3.54 20.34 -2.74
N ALA A 138 3.63 19.06 -3.07
CA ALA A 138 4.79 18.49 -3.75
C ALA A 138 4.79 18.90 -5.22
N THR A 139 5.93 19.37 -5.73
CA THR A 139 6.08 19.63 -7.17
C THR A 139 6.28 18.32 -7.93
N PRO A 140 5.99 18.29 -9.25
CA PRO A 140 6.28 17.13 -10.08
C PRO A 140 7.74 16.67 -10.01
N ASP A 141 8.68 17.61 -9.95
CA ASP A 141 10.12 17.30 -9.86
C ASP A 141 10.47 16.63 -8.52
N GLN A 142 9.92 17.10 -7.41
CA GLN A 142 10.12 16.49 -6.09
C GLN A 142 9.55 15.06 -6.02
N ALA A 143 8.43 14.80 -6.70
CA ALA A 143 7.88 13.45 -6.82
C ALA A 143 8.77 12.58 -7.71
N GLN A 144 9.25 13.12 -8.83
CA GLN A 144 10.11 12.42 -9.77
C GLN A 144 11.45 12.03 -9.15
N GLU A 145 12.06 12.87 -8.31
CA GLU A 145 13.29 12.56 -7.57
C GLU A 145 13.13 11.27 -6.74
N VAL A 146 12.04 11.18 -5.95
CA VAL A 146 11.78 10.01 -5.11
C VAL A 146 11.41 8.79 -5.95
N HIS A 147 10.64 8.96 -7.02
CA HIS A 147 10.32 7.86 -7.94
C HIS A 147 11.57 7.32 -8.65
N ALA A 148 12.52 8.19 -9.02
CA ALA A 148 13.79 7.77 -9.60
C ALA A 148 14.63 6.97 -8.59
N PHE A 149 14.71 7.45 -7.35
CA PHE A 149 15.35 6.72 -6.26
C PHE A 149 14.70 5.34 -6.02
N LEU A 150 13.38 5.25 -5.93
CA LEU A 150 12.65 4.00 -5.70
C LEU A 150 12.84 2.99 -6.85
N ARG A 151 12.86 3.47 -8.10
CA ARG A 151 13.17 2.60 -9.25
C ARG A 151 14.58 2.03 -9.16
N GLN A 152 15.57 2.85 -8.81
CA GLN A 152 16.94 2.36 -8.60
C GLN A 152 17.01 1.37 -7.45
N TRP A 153 16.31 1.65 -6.34
CA TRP A 153 16.24 0.74 -5.19
C TRP A 153 15.67 -0.63 -5.58
N LEU A 154 14.60 -0.68 -6.40
CA LEU A 154 14.03 -1.92 -6.91
C LEU A 154 15.02 -2.71 -7.77
N ILE A 155 15.76 -2.03 -8.65
CA ILE A 155 16.82 -2.63 -9.48
C ILE A 155 17.89 -3.30 -8.63
N ASP A 156 18.32 -2.63 -7.57
CA ASP A 156 19.43 -3.07 -6.73
C ASP A 156 19.05 -4.18 -5.74
N ASN A 157 17.78 -4.21 -5.29
CA ASN A 157 17.34 -5.08 -4.19
C ASN A 157 16.36 -6.18 -4.60
N ILE A 158 15.64 -6.03 -5.71
CA ILE A 158 14.60 -6.98 -6.15
C ILE A 158 14.98 -7.64 -7.47
N SER A 159 15.06 -6.88 -8.55
CA SER A 159 15.29 -7.38 -9.92
C SER A 159 15.60 -6.23 -10.87
N LYS A 160 16.45 -6.49 -11.87
CA LYS A 160 16.72 -5.56 -12.98
C LYS A 160 15.57 -5.51 -14.00
N GLU A 161 14.75 -6.56 -14.04
CA GLU A 161 13.56 -6.73 -14.89
C GLU A 161 12.28 -6.47 -14.08
#